data_AF-B4NEK7-F1
#
_entry.id   AF-B4NEK7-F1
#
_cell.length_a   1.000
_cell.length_b   1.000
_cell.length_c   1.000
_cell.angle_alpha   90.00
_cell.angle_beta   90.00
_cell.angle_gamma   90.00
#
_symmetry.space_group_name_H-M   'P 1'
#
loop_
_entity.id
_entity.type
_entity.pdbx_description
1 polymer ?
#
loop_
_entity_poly.entity_id
_entity_poly.type
_entity_poly.pdbx_seq_one_letter_code
_entity_poly.pdbx_strand_id
1 'polypeptide(L)'
;MAMHSWIIAAVALLVVQSSQAEEPIYRLCVPQIYFKECQQLLADPSEAGIRMECVAGRDRVDCLEMIEQRKADVLATEPEDMYMAYHRKNEDYRVISEIRTQQDKNAEFRYEGIIMVKKSSPIHNLQQLRGAKSCHTGFGRNVGYKIPITKLKNTHVLKVSADPQISATERELKSLSEFFSQSCLVGNYSAHPETDRLLKKKYSNLCALCEKPSQCNYPDKFSGYDGAIRCLDKGQGEVAFTKVQFIKKYFALPGSSSPETPAEGNPDNFEYLCEDGTRRPITGPACSWAQRPWSGYISNEQAVHNNEQLHQLQNRLERFFENGLHAQNHEAAAHLLIQPNAVYHSKKEAIDPKVYLERAGYKDVIERDGSAIRKLRLCVQTDEEFAKCQALHQAAYARDARPELECVQSTDCIEALKAKNADLVIVPAKGYADARENKLVPLVYEQLDEQDVYVAVAPPTLNREALQKAPINYDANNERSRLSAALLNKRRGLDWCKNVASTEQQLLVVPAKDLEQHKDWQLVCPTLERRPVTDYRTCNVEVQLPRAIFVHSDATPVEQETVKHLFSLISDKFGARGKLVDVFALFGDYHKDAKNVLFNDNSIQLVTQLRGDYQNEEIYSELQCDGNKIAKQ
;
A
#
# COMPACT_ATOMS: atom_id res chain seq x y z
N MET A 1 -58.79 -82.12 6.45
CA MET A 1 -58.09 -82.47 5.18
C MET A 1 -58.24 -81.25 4.26
N ALA A 2 -57.13 -80.77 3.67
CA ALA A 2 -56.98 -79.59 2.78
C ALA A 2 -57.26 -78.21 3.44
N MET A 3 -56.25 -77.40 3.79
CA MET A 3 -55.48 -76.47 2.94
C MET A 3 -56.35 -75.63 2.00
N HIS A 4 -56.38 -74.32 2.20
CA HIS A 4 -55.90 -73.29 1.27
C HIS A 4 -55.89 -71.90 1.95
N SER A 5 -54.73 -71.27 1.92
CA SER A 5 -54.42 -69.92 2.41
C SER A 5 -55.03 -68.83 1.56
N TRP A 6 -55.50 -67.72 2.16
CA TRP A 6 -55.52 -66.40 1.53
C TRP A 6 -55.13 -65.30 2.55
N ILE A 7 -54.39 -64.34 2.02
CA ILE A 7 -53.50 -63.36 2.63
C ILE A 7 -54.28 -62.12 3.06
N ILE A 8 -54.02 -61.58 4.27
CA ILE A 8 -54.45 -60.24 4.69
C ILE A 8 -53.31 -59.26 4.36
N ALA A 9 -53.63 -58.26 3.55
CA ALA A 9 -52.75 -57.17 3.18
C ALA A 9 -52.52 -56.22 4.37
N ALA A 10 -51.26 -55.96 4.71
CA ALA A 10 -50.84 -54.86 5.59
C ALA A 10 -50.12 -53.81 4.75
N VAL A 11 -50.73 -52.63 4.64
CA VAL A 11 -50.14 -51.44 4.01
C VAL A 11 -49.14 -50.84 4.99
N ALA A 12 -47.85 -50.91 4.67
CA ALA A 12 -46.80 -50.17 5.37
C ALA A 12 -46.54 -48.84 4.64
N LEU A 13 -46.92 -47.73 5.25
CA LEU A 13 -46.49 -46.39 4.87
C LEU A 13 -45.01 -46.22 5.25
N LEU A 14 -44.11 -46.28 4.26
CA LEU A 14 -42.73 -45.83 4.39
C LEU A 14 -42.70 -44.31 4.22
N VAL A 15 -42.54 -43.59 5.32
CA VAL A 15 -42.16 -42.18 5.32
C VAL A 15 -40.68 -42.11 4.94
N VAL A 16 -40.38 -41.73 3.70
CA VAL A 16 -39.02 -41.38 3.27
C VAL A 16 -38.70 -40.00 3.85
N GLN A 17 -37.95 -39.95 4.94
CA GLN A 17 -37.30 -38.71 5.36
C GLN A 17 -36.12 -38.45 4.43
N SER A 18 -36.31 -37.54 3.48
CA SER A 18 -35.19 -36.93 2.75
C SER A 18 -34.44 -36.01 3.71
N SER A 19 -33.26 -36.43 4.16
CA SER A 19 -32.31 -35.51 4.81
C SER A 19 -31.79 -34.55 3.73
N GLN A 20 -32.43 -33.39 3.57
CA GLN A 20 -31.82 -32.30 2.81
C GLN A 20 -30.58 -31.86 3.59
N ALA A 21 -29.39 -32.05 3.01
CA ALA A 21 -28.17 -31.48 3.56
C ALA A 21 -28.36 -29.96 3.67
N GLU A 22 -28.11 -29.41 4.84
CA GLU A 22 -28.23 -27.98 5.08
C GLU A 22 -27.22 -27.25 4.19
N GLU A 23 -27.68 -26.35 3.30
CA GLU A 23 -26.75 -25.67 2.38
C GLU A 23 -25.69 -24.89 3.17
N PRO A 24 -24.41 -24.93 2.74
CA PRO A 24 -23.31 -24.29 3.46
C PRO A 24 -23.51 -22.77 3.55
N ILE A 25 -22.97 -22.14 4.59
CA ILE A 25 -22.83 -20.67 4.69
C ILE A 25 -21.42 -20.30 4.22
N TYR A 26 -21.29 -19.38 3.27
CA TYR A 26 -19.98 -18.91 2.81
C TYR A 26 -19.50 -17.71 3.62
N ARG A 27 -18.25 -17.76 4.07
CA ARG A 27 -17.60 -16.70 4.86
C ARG A 27 -16.85 -15.73 3.95
N LEU A 28 -17.39 -14.53 3.81
CA LEU A 28 -16.72 -13.42 3.13
C LEU A 28 -15.74 -12.75 4.09
N CYS A 29 -14.44 -12.87 3.84
CA CYS A 29 -13.45 -12.14 4.61
C CYS A 29 -13.39 -10.69 4.18
N VAL A 30 -13.41 -9.79 5.17
CA VAL A 30 -13.22 -8.35 4.98
C VAL A 30 -12.18 -7.83 5.97
N PRO A 31 -11.40 -6.80 5.60
CA PRO A 31 -10.57 -6.08 6.57
C PRO A 31 -11.39 -5.62 7.77
N GLN A 32 -10.81 -5.67 8.97
CA GLN A 32 -11.47 -5.38 10.25
C GLN A 32 -12.10 -3.98 10.26
N ILE A 33 -11.48 -3.03 9.56
CA ILE A 33 -11.96 -1.66 9.40
C ILE A 33 -13.27 -1.56 8.59
N TYR A 34 -13.63 -2.59 7.81
CA TYR A 34 -14.84 -2.67 6.97
C TYR A 34 -15.83 -3.75 7.43
N PHE A 35 -15.60 -4.33 8.61
CA PHE A 35 -16.42 -5.43 9.10
C PHE A 35 -17.87 -5.02 9.34
N LYS A 36 -18.11 -3.81 9.88
CA LYS A 36 -19.46 -3.31 10.17
C LYS A 36 -20.24 -3.04 8.89
N GLU A 37 -19.58 -2.47 7.89
CA GLU A 37 -20.11 -2.17 6.57
C GLU A 37 -20.56 -3.46 5.88
N CYS A 38 -19.73 -4.50 5.95
CA CYS A 38 -20.09 -5.83 5.45
C CYS A 38 -21.34 -6.39 6.16
N GLN A 39 -21.40 -6.31 7.49
CA GLN A 39 -22.55 -6.77 8.26
C GLN A 39 -23.83 -6.01 7.92
N GLN A 40 -23.74 -4.69 7.71
CA GLN A 40 -24.87 -3.85 7.32
C GLN A 40 -25.42 -4.26 5.95
N LEU A 41 -24.55 -4.57 4.99
CA LEU A 41 -24.95 -5.03 3.66
C LEU A 41 -25.62 -6.42 3.68
N LEU A 42 -25.27 -7.28 4.64
CA LEU A 42 -25.91 -8.58 4.81
C LEU A 42 -27.19 -8.55 5.66
N ALA A 43 -27.48 -7.44 6.34
CA ALA A 43 -28.61 -7.34 7.28
C ALA A 43 -29.94 -6.94 6.62
N ASP A 44 -29.97 -6.68 5.31
CA ASP A 44 -31.20 -6.25 4.63
C ASP A 44 -32.24 -7.41 4.59
N PRO A 45 -33.52 -7.17 4.96
CA PRO A 45 -34.55 -8.21 4.92
C PRO A 45 -34.82 -8.80 3.52
N SER A 46 -34.47 -8.08 2.45
CA SER A 46 -34.47 -8.61 1.08
C SER A 46 -33.40 -9.67 0.83
N GLU A 47 -32.46 -9.86 1.77
CA GLU A 47 -31.38 -10.86 1.74
C GLU A 47 -31.75 -12.26 2.22
N ALA A 48 -33.04 -12.53 2.45
CA ALA A 48 -33.51 -13.87 2.77
C ALA A 48 -33.05 -14.87 1.69
N GLY A 49 -31.94 -15.57 1.94
CA GLY A 49 -31.37 -16.57 1.02
C GLY A 49 -29.97 -16.28 0.45
N ILE A 50 -29.27 -15.18 0.77
CA ILE A 50 -27.84 -15.06 0.39
C ILE A 50 -26.98 -16.11 1.11
N ARG A 51 -27.31 -16.47 2.37
CA ARG A 51 -26.57 -17.46 3.17
C ARG A 51 -25.05 -17.23 3.12
N MET A 52 -24.63 -16.02 3.46
CA MET A 52 -23.24 -15.64 3.66
C MET A 52 -23.08 -14.97 5.02
N GLU A 53 -21.86 -14.98 5.55
CA GLU A 53 -21.49 -14.23 6.75
C GLU A 53 -20.18 -13.48 6.53
N CYS A 54 -20.02 -12.35 7.21
CA CYS A 54 -18.75 -11.61 7.20
C CYS A 54 -17.83 -12.19 8.28
N VAL A 55 -16.55 -12.34 7.95
CA VAL A 55 -15.48 -12.61 8.92
C VAL A 55 -14.42 -11.52 8.82
N ALA A 56 -13.90 -11.07 9.96
CA ALA A 56 -12.89 -10.02 10.00
C ALA A 56 -11.49 -10.61 10.00
N GLY A 57 -10.68 -10.23 9.02
CA GLY A 57 -9.22 -10.30 9.08
C GLY A 57 -8.62 -8.95 9.43
N ARG A 58 -7.40 -8.90 9.95
CA ARG A 58 -6.68 -7.63 10.23
C ARG A 58 -6.70 -6.72 9.00
N ASP A 59 -6.34 -7.29 7.85
CA ASP A 59 -6.24 -6.65 6.54
C ASP A 59 -6.42 -7.71 5.42
N ARG A 60 -6.33 -7.32 4.15
CA ARG A 60 -6.50 -8.28 3.03
C ARG A 60 -5.42 -9.37 3.03
N VAL A 61 -4.21 -9.09 3.49
CA VAL A 61 -3.15 -10.12 3.60
C VAL A 61 -3.53 -11.18 4.63
N ASP A 62 -4.06 -10.76 5.78
CA ASP A 62 -4.61 -11.68 6.79
C ASP A 62 -5.84 -12.44 6.25
N CYS A 63 -6.70 -11.79 5.47
CA CYS A 63 -7.81 -12.49 4.82
C CYS A 63 -7.34 -13.60 3.86
N LEU A 64 -6.24 -13.38 3.12
CA LEU A 64 -5.64 -14.45 2.31
C LEU A 64 -5.19 -15.61 3.20
N GLU A 65 -4.54 -15.34 4.33
CA GLU A 65 -4.14 -16.35 5.32
C GLU A 65 -5.35 -17.10 5.90
N MET A 66 -6.42 -16.39 6.21
CA MET A 66 -7.65 -17.00 6.71
C MET A 66 -8.29 -17.93 5.67
N ILE A 67 -8.25 -17.61 4.37
CA ILE A 67 -8.72 -18.51 3.31
C ILE A 67 -7.84 -19.77 3.22
N GLU A 68 -6.51 -19.60 3.28
CA GLU A 68 -5.54 -20.70 3.32
C GLU A 68 -5.81 -21.64 4.51
N GLN A 69 -6.15 -21.06 5.66
CA GLN A 69 -6.47 -21.79 6.90
C GLN A 69 -7.93 -22.26 6.99
N ARG A 70 -8.75 -22.09 5.94
CA ARG A 70 -10.18 -22.42 5.92
C ARG A 70 -11.00 -21.73 7.01
N LYS A 71 -10.56 -20.57 7.49
CA LYS A 71 -11.30 -19.66 8.39
C LYS A 71 -12.18 -18.68 7.61
N ALA A 72 -11.93 -18.52 6.33
CA ALA A 72 -12.76 -17.78 5.38
C ALA A 72 -12.86 -18.52 4.05
N ASP A 73 -13.84 -18.15 3.22
CA ASP A 73 -14.09 -18.82 1.94
C ASP A 73 -13.83 -17.92 0.74
N VAL A 74 -14.09 -16.61 0.88
CA VAL A 74 -14.06 -15.66 -0.24
C VAL A 74 -13.45 -14.33 0.18
N LEU A 75 -12.76 -13.68 -0.76
CA LEU A 75 -12.22 -12.31 -0.61
C LEU A 75 -12.42 -11.51 -1.91
N ALA A 76 -12.83 -10.24 -1.77
CA ALA A 76 -12.79 -9.27 -2.85
C ALA A 76 -11.34 -8.81 -3.07
N THR A 77 -10.86 -8.86 -4.32
CA THR A 77 -9.44 -8.76 -4.65
C THR A 77 -9.17 -7.91 -5.89
N GLU A 78 -8.00 -7.28 -5.88
CA GLU A 78 -7.36 -6.72 -7.06
C GLU A 78 -6.34 -7.70 -7.65
N PRO A 79 -5.87 -7.51 -8.89
CA PRO A 79 -4.82 -8.35 -9.49
C PRO A 79 -3.56 -8.48 -8.62
N GLU A 80 -3.23 -7.43 -7.87
CA GLU A 80 -2.10 -7.42 -6.94
C GLU A 80 -2.34 -8.32 -5.70
N ASP A 81 -3.59 -8.55 -5.27
CA ASP A 81 -3.92 -9.55 -4.23
C ASP A 81 -3.87 -10.96 -4.77
N MET A 82 -4.38 -11.16 -5.99
CA MET A 82 -4.27 -12.43 -6.72
C MET A 82 -2.81 -12.84 -6.86
N TYR A 83 -1.90 -11.88 -7.06
CA TYR A 83 -0.46 -12.11 -7.08
C TYR A 83 0.10 -12.65 -5.76
N MET A 84 -0.32 -12.05 -4.64
CA MET A 84 0.07 -12.53 -3.32
C MET A 84 -0.51 -13.92 -3.05
N ALA A 85 -1.76 -14.17 -3.48
CA ALA A 85 -2.47 -15.42 -3.26
C ALA A 85 -1.75 -16.64 -3.87
N TYR A 86 -1.29 -16.55 -5.13
CA TYR A 86 -0.58 -17.68 -5.76
C TYR A 86 0.86 -17.86 -5.26
N HIS A 87 1.43 -16.90 -4.50
CA HIS A 87 2.74 -17.06 -3.86
C HIS A 87 2.66 -17.65 -2.44
N ARG A 88 1.47 -18.06 -1.98
CA ARG A 88 1.28 -18.72 -0.68
C ARG A 88 1.46 -20.23 -0.77
N LYS A 89 1.61 -20.91 0.37
CA LYS A 89 2.21 -22.25 0.48
C LYS A 89 1.41 -23.41 -0.12
N ASN A 90 0.25 -23.19 -0.74
CA ASN A 90 -0.58 -24.25 -1.31
C ASN A 90 -1.27 -23.91 -2.66
N GLU A 91 -1.10 -22.70 -3.21
CA GLU A 91 -1.72 -22.25 -4.49
C GLU A 91 -3.23 -22.57 -4.64
N ASP A 92 -3.94 -22.70 -3.52
CA ASP A 92 -5.30 -23.24 -3.41
C ASP A 92 -6.38 -22.18 -3.66
N TYR A 93 -6.05 -21.14 -4.41
CA TYR A 93 -6.95 -20.03 -4.71
C TYR A 93 -7.53 -20.19 -6.11
N ARG A 94 -8.76 -19.73 -6.30
CA ARG A 94 -9.40 -19.65 -7.62
C ARG A 94 -10.05 -18.29 -7.81
N VAL A 95 -9.80 -17.65 -8.94
CA VAL A 95 -10.51 -16.47 -9.42
C VAL A 95 -11.86 -16.91 -9.98
N ILE A 96 -12.94 -16.49 -9.32
CA ILE A 96 -14.29 -16.99 -9.59
C ILE A 96 -15.18 -15.96 -10.28
N SER A 97 -14.85 -14.68 -10.22
CA SER A 97 -15.63 -13.62 -10.87
C SER A 97 -14.78 -12.40 -11.19
N GLU A 98 -15.38 -11.43 -11.84
CA GLU A 98 -14.80 -10.13 -12.15
C GLU A 98 -15.77 -9.02 -11.77
N ILE A 99 -15.21 -7.89 -11.35
CA ILE A 99 -15.90 -6.64 -11.12
C ILE A 99 -15.48 -5.72 -12.26
N ARG A 100 -16.36 -5.62 -13.26
CA ARG A 100 -16.19 -4.81 -14.48
C ARG A 100 -16.88 -3.46 -14.34
N THR A 101 -16.79 -2.62 -15.35
CA THR A 101 -17.56 -1.36 -15.43
C THR A 101 -18.71 -1.51 -16.41
N GLN A 102 -19.78 -0.73 -16.24
CA GLN A 102 -20.88 -0.69 -17.21
C GLN A 102 -20.40 -0.36 -18.64
N GLN A 103 -19.40 0.51 -18.74
CA GLN A 103 -18.82 0.93 -20.00
C GLN A 103 -18.03 -0.20 -20.70
N ASP A 104 -17.29 -1.00 -19.94
CA ASP A 104 -16.38 -2.02 -20.46
C ASP A 104 -16.81 -3.44 -20.03
N LYS A 105 -18.12 -3.67 -19.84
CA LYS A 105 -18.66 -4.93 -19.31
C LYS A 105 -18.32 -6.17 -20.14
N ASN A 106 -18.04 -5.97 -21.43
CA ASN A 106 -17.66 -7.02 -22.37
C ASN A 106 -16.15 -7.05 -22.67
N ALA A 107 -15.36 -6.14 -22.07
CA ALA A 107 -13.92 -6.12 -22.28
C ALA A 107 -13.25 -7.22 -21.47
N GLU A 108 -12.33 -7.94 -22.11
CA GLU A 108 -11.58 -9.03 -21.47
C GLU A 108 -10.68 -8.53 -20.33
N PHE A 109 -10.17 -7.29 -20.43
CA PHE A 109 -9.27 -6.68 -19.46
C PHE A 109 -9.66 -5.25 -19.12
N ARG A 110 -9.25 -4.77 -17.94
CA ARG A 110 -9.58 -3.44 -17.41
C ARG A 110 -8.93 -2.30 -18.20
N TYR A 111 -7.69 -2.49 -18.61
CA TYR A 111 -7.04 -1.61 -19.59
C TYR A 111 -5.91 -2.33 -20.29
N GLU A 112 -5.62 -1.89 -21.52
CA GLU A 112 -4.62 -2.50 -22.38
C GLU A 112 -3.57 -1.45 -22.75
N GLY A 113 -2.34 -1.66 -22.32
CA GLY A 113 -1.20 -0.83 -22.71
C GLY A 113 -0.70 -1.22 -24.10
N ILE A 114 -0.54 -0.24 -24.97
CA ILE A 114 -0.13 -0.46 -26.36
C ILE A 114 1.06 0.42 -26.74
N ILE A 115 1.67 0.08 -27.87
CA ILE A 115 2.53 0.97 -28.62
C ILE A 115 1.86 1.35 -29.92
N MET A 116 1.87 2.65 -30.22
CA MET A 116 1.38 3.19 -31.47
C MET A 116 2.53 3.80 -32.25
N VAL A 117 2.56 3.55 -33.56
CA VAL A 117 3.51 4.15 -34.50
C VAL A 117 2.75 4.70 -35.71
N LYS A 118 3.37 5.60 -36.47
CA LYS A 118 2.84 6.00 -37.78
C LYS A 118 2.96 4.83 -38.74
N LYS A 119 1.99 4.66 -39.62
CA LYS A 119 2.01 3.64 -40.69
C LYS A 119 3.22 3.80 -41.60
N SER A 120 3.64 5.03 -41.86
CA SER A 120 4.86 5.36 -42.62
C SER A 120 6.16 5.19 -41.85
N SER A 121 6.12 4.85 -40.55
CA SER A 121 7.32 4.68 -39.72
C SER A 121 8.16 3.49 -40.21
N PRO A 122 9.50 3.55 -40.10
CA PRO A 122 10.37 2.40 -40.34
C PRO A 122 10.47 1.43 -39.15
N ILE A 123 9.77 1.69 -38.02
CA ILE A 123 9.87 0.91 -36.76
C ILE A 123 8.98 -0.34 -36.80
N HIS A 124 9.50 -1.46 -37.28
CA HIS A 124 8.81 -2.75 -37.38
C HIS A 124 9.10 -3.70 -36.22
N ASN A 125 10.01 -3.37 -35.31
CA ASN A 125 10.28 -4.20 -34.13
C ASN A 125 10.79 -3.36 -32.96
N LEU A 126 10.97 -4.02 -31.81
CA LEU A 126 11.33 -3.35 -30.56
C LEU A 126 12.75 -2.77 -30.62
N GLN A 127 13.67 -3.42 -31.32
CA GLN A 127 15.06 -2.98 -31.43
C GLN A 127 15.15 -1.62 -32.15
N GLN A 128 14.27 -1.38 -33.12
CA GLN A 128 14.19 -0.12 -33.87
C GLN A 128 13.58 1.03 -33.08
N LEU A 129 13.10 0.81 -31.85
CA LEU A 129 12.73 1.90 -30.94
C LEU A 129 13.97 2.66 -30.43
N ARG A 130 15.17 2.06 -30.51
CA ARG A 130 16.41 2.72 -30.14
C ARG A 130 16.69 3.89 -31.07
N GLY A 131 16.89 5.06 -30.50
CA GLY A 131 17.10 6.32 -31.21
C GLY A 131 15.81 7.01 -31.65
N ALA A 132 14.64 6.37 -31.50
CA ALA A 132 13.36 6.96 -31.87
C ALA A 132 12.97 8.13 -30.95
N LYS A 133 12.05 8.97 -31.43
CA LYS A 133 11.39 10.04 -30.67
C LYS A 133 10.14 9.52 -29.97
N SER A 134 10.12 9.51 -28.64
CA SER A 134 9.07 8.83 -27.86
C SER A 134 8.08 9.74 -27.13
N CYS A 135 6.80 9.38 -27.17
CA CYS A 135 5.73 10.09 -26.49
C CYS A 135 5.18 9.27 -25.33
N HIS A 136 5.33 9.77 -24.10
CA HIS A 136 4.94 9.06 -22.89
C HIS A 136 3.76 9.75 -22.22
N THR A 137 2.91 8.98 -21.54
CA THR A 137 1.83 9.58 -20.73
C THR A 137 2.34 10.41 -19.55
N GLY A 138 3.57 10.12 -19.09
CA GLY A 138 4.26 10.78 -17.98
C GLY A 138 4.95 9.81 -17.04
N PHE A 139 5.90 10.33 -16.26
CA PHE A 139 6.74 9.58 -15.32
C PHE A 139 5.91 8.86 -14.25
N GLY A 140 6.33 7.63 -13.91
CA GLY A 140 5.68 6.81 -12.87
C GLY A 140 4.30 6.24 -13.25
N ARG A 141 3.80 6.47 -14.48
CA ARG A 141 2.52 5.93 -14.93
C ARG A 141 2.66 4.51 -15.49
N ASN A 142 1.62 3.70 -15.39
CA ASN A 142 1.69 2.30 -15.85
C ASN A 142 1.96 2.20 -17.36
N VAL A 143 0.99 2.60 -18.18
CA VAL A 143 1.03 2.35 -19.63
C VAL A 143 2.08 3.19 -20.37
N GLY A 144 2.30 4.43 -19.95
CA GLY A 144 3.27 5.31 -20.61
C GLY A 144 4.68 5.27 -20.04
N TYR A 145 4.96 4.52 -18.97
CA TYR A 145 6.30 4.50 -18.36
C TYR A 145 6.68 3.10 -17.84
N LYS A 146 5.98 2.57 -16.82
CA LYS A 146 6.37 1.31 -16.17
C LYS A 146 6.31 0.10 -17.11
N ILE A 147 5.20 -0.08 -17.82
CA ILE A 147 5.02 -1.19 -18.77
C ILE A 147 6.08 -1.15 -19.88
N PRO A 148 6.26 0.00 -20.60
CA PRO A 148 7.30 0.11 -21.63
C PRO A 148 8.70 -0.25 -21.13
N ILE A 149 9.12 0.30 -19.99
CA ILE A 149 10.47 0.04 -19.44
C ILE A 149 10.61 -1.45 -19.09
N THR A 150 9.60 -2.03 -18.45
CA THR A 150 9.61 -3.45 -18.05
C THR A 150 9.76 -4.35 -19.26
N LYS A 151 8.91 -4.16 -20.27
CA LYS A 151 8.91 -5.00 -21.46
C LYS A 151 10.20 -4.85 -22.27
N LEU A 152 10.67 -3.62 -22.47
CA LEU A 152 11.95 -3.39 -23.17
C LEU A 152 13.15 -3.95 -22.40
N LYS A 153 13.11 -3.94 -21.05
CA LYS A 153 14.14 -4.57 -20.20
C LYS A 153 14.10 -6.09 -20.33
N ASN A 154 12.92 -6.71 -20.22
CA ASN A 154 12.75 -8.17 -20.28
C ASN A 154 13.12 -8.73 -21.66
N THR A 155 12.88 -7.99 -22.74
CA THR A 155 13.32 -8.36 -24.09
C THR A 155 14.79 -8.00 -24.38
N HIS A 156 15.53 -7.51 -23.39
CA HIS A 156 16.94 -7.11 -23.49
C HIS A 156 17.21 -5.96 -24.49
N VAL A 157 16.17 -5.27 -24.94
CA VAL A 157 16.25 -4.14 -25.88
C VAL A 157 16.74 -2.88 -25.16
N LEU A 158 16.24 -2.63 -23.95
CA LEU A 158 16.67 -1.57 -23.06
C LEU A 158 17.58 -2.15 -21.97
N LYS A 159 18.82 -1.67 -21.91
CA LYS A 159 19.75 -2.00 -20.82
C LYS A 159 19.66 -0.93 -19.75
N VAL A 160 19.20 -1.32 -18.56
CA VAL A 160 19.19 -0.42 -17.40
C VAL A 160 20.60 -0.35 -16.82
N SER A 161 21.07 0.85 -16.51
CA SER A 161 22.37 1.03 -15.84
C SER A 161 22.42 0.22 -14.54
N ALA A 162 23.60 -0.26 -14.14
CA ALA A 162 23.83 -0.92 -12.86
C ALA A 162 24.74 -0.09 -11.94
N ASP A 163 24.88 1.21 -12.23
CA ASP A 163 25.75 2.11 -11.49
C ASP A 163 25.20 2.34 -10.05
N PRO A 164 25.94 1.91 -9.00
CA PRO A 164 25.51 2.06 -7.61
C PRO A 164 25.61 3.49 -7.09
N GLN A 165 26.30 4.39 -7.80
CA GLN A 165 26.51 5.78 -7.39
C GLN A 165 25.34 6.71 -7.73
N ILE A 166 24.34 6.22 -8.46
CA ILE A 166 23.14 6.96 -8.83
C ILE A 166 21.90 6.25 -8.32
N SER A 167 20.80 6.98 -8.13
CA SER A 167 19.55 6.41 -7.62
C SER A 167 18.92 5.43 -8.61
N ALA A 168 18.02 4.56 -8.13
CA ALA A 168 17.22 3.69 -8.99
C ALA A 168 16.46 4.52 -10.06
N THR A 169 15.79 5.58 -9.65
CA THR A 169 15.11 6.49 -10.58
C THR A 169 16.06 7.05 -11.63
N GLU A 170 17.24 7.51 -11.23
CA GLU A 170 18.23 8.06 -12.16
C GLU A 170 18.77 7.01 -13.14
N ARG A 171 18.93 5.75 -12.72
CA ARG A 171 19.29 4.65 -13.62
C ARG A 171 18.25 4.46 -14.72
N GLU A 172 16.96 4.50 -14.40
CA GLU A 172 15.89 4.41 -15.41
C GLU A 172 15.91 5.63 -16.34
N LEU A 173 16.02 6.84 -15.80
CA LEU A 173 16.06 8.08 -16.58
C LEU A 173 17.28 8.11 -17.52
N LYS A 174 18.46 7.73 -17.02
CA LYS A 174 19.68 7.62 -17.81
C LYS A 174 19.50 6.64 -18.96
N SER A 175 18.99 5.45 -18.67
CA SER A 175 18.78 4.42 -19.69
C SER A 175 17.75 4.82 -20.73
N LEU A 176 16.66 5.50 -20.34
CA LEU A 176 15.69 6.05 -21.28
C LEU A 176 16.29 7.17 -22.14
N SER A 177 17.05 8.07 -21.53
CA SER A 177 17.70 9.21 -22.19
C SER A 177 18.76 8.75 -23.21
N GLU A 178 19.48 7.67 -22.92
CA GLU A 178 20.42 7.03 -23.86
C GLU A 178 19.71 6.17 -24.92
N PHE A 179 18.51 5.67 -24.64
CA PHE A 179 17.75 4.80 -25.55
C PHE A 179 16.94 5.58 -26.58
N PHE A 180 16.26 6.66 -26.19
CA PHE A 180 15.47 7.52 -27.08
C PHE A 180 16.21 8.81 -27.40
N SER A 181 16.14 9.29 -28.64
CA SER A 181 16.83 10.53 -29.01
C SER A 181 16.20 11.76 -28.36
N GLN A 182 14.87 11.82 -28.35
CA GLN A 182 14.07 12.85 -27.68
C GLN A 182 12.78 12.22 -27.16
N SER A 183 12.23 12.74 -26.08
CA SER A 183 10.96 12.28 -25.55
C SER A 183 10.07 13.43 -25.08
N CYS A 184 8.79 13.14 -24.89
CA CYS A 184 8.00 13.88 -23.90
C CYS A 184 7.67 12.97 -22.73
N LEU A 185 8.35 13.19 -21.61
CA LEU A 185 8.15 12.50 -20.34
C LEU A 185 7.98 13.52 -19.21
N VAL A 186 6.75 14.00 -19.02
CA VAL A 186 6.46 14.97 -17.96
C VAL A 186 6.33 14.33 -16.57
N GLY A 187 6.38 15.15 -15.53
CA GLY A 187 6.04 14.79 -14.15
C GLY A 187 7.23 14.98 -13.20
N ASN A 188 7.03 14.74 -11.90
CA ASN A 188 8.08 14.87 -10.90
C ASN A 188 8.92 13.58 -10.86
N TYR A 189 10.17 13.66 -11.31
CA TYR A 189 11.16 12.60 -11.23
C TYR A 189 11.68 12.39 -9.81
N SER A 190 11.57 13.42 -8.97
CA SER A 190 11.86 13.33 -7.53
C SER A 190 10.80 14.10 -6.73
N ALA A 191 10.54 13.66 -5.50
CA ALA A 191 9.75 14.41 -4.53
C ALA A 191 10.46 15.69 -4.06
N HIS A 192 11.79 15.76 -4.21
CA HIS A 192 12.59 16.93 -3.86
C HIS A 192 12.75 17.87 -5.07
N PRO A 193 12.21 19.11 -5.02
CA PRO A 193 12.19 20.01 -6.18
C PRO A 193 13.56 20.31 -6.80
N GLU A 194 14.60 20.46 -5.98
CA GLU A 194 15.96 20.71 -6.47
C GLU A 194 16.55 19.48 -7.19
N THR A 195 16.35 18.29 -6.64
CA THR A 195 16.80 17.04 -7.29
C THR A 195 16.04 16.82 -8.60
N ASP A 196 14.73 17.04 -8.59
CA ASP A 196 13.89 16.96 -9.79
C ASP A 196 14.38 17.90 -10.90
N ARG A 197 14.66 19.16 -10.56
CA ARG A 197 15.21 20.16 -11.47
C ARG A 197 16.55 19.73 -12.05
N LEU A 198 17.45 19.19 -11.23
CA LEU A 198 18.76 18.71 -11.66
C LEU A 198 18.64 17.50 -12.59
N LEU A 199 17.78 16.54 -12.29
CA LEU A 199 17.53 15.38 -13.14
C LEU A 199 16.95 15.80 -14.50
N LYS A 200 15.96 16.69 -14.52
CA LYS A 200 15.40 17.22 -15.77
C LYS A 200 16.44 17.99 -16.60
N LYS A 201 17.31 18.76 -15.95
CA LYS A 201 18.40 19.45 -16.64
C LYS A 201 19.42 18.47 -17.24
N LYS A 202 19.79 17.43 -16.47
CA LYS A 202 20.76 16.40 -16.88
C LYS A 202 20.24 15.54 -18.03
N TYR A 203 18.96 15.14 -17.99
CA TYR A 203 18.30 14.31 -18.99
C TYR A 203 17.28 15.09 -19.81
N SER A 204 17.68 16.29 -20.27
CA SER A 204 16.78 17.26 -20.92
C SER A 204 16.15 16.75 -22.23
N ASN A 205 16.79 15.78 -22.90
CA ASN A 205 16.24 15.16 -24.09
C ASN A 205 14.93 14.41 -23.79
N LEU A 206 14.69 13.94 -22.55
CA LEU A 206 13.43 13.30 -22.15
C LEU A 206 12.24 14.27 -22.12
N CYS A 207 12.50 15.58 -22.18
CA CYS A 207 11.50 16.64 -22.15
C CYS A 207 11.37 17.38 -23.49
N ALA A 208 12.24 17.08 -24.46
CA ALA A 208 12.42 17.88 -25.67
C ALA A 208 11.21 17.91 -26.62
N LEU A 209 10.32 16.90 -26.55
CA LEU A 209 9.11 16.84 -27.37
C LEU A 209 7.86 17.39 -26.65
N CYS A 210 7.98 17.76 -25.38
CA CYS A 210 6.85 18.30 -24.62
C CYS A 210 6.46 19.70 -25.12
N GLU A 211 5.24 20.14 -24.81
CA GLU A 211 4.77 21.48 -25.16
C GLU A 211 5.66 22.55 -24.53
N LYS A 212 6.07 22.34 -23.27
CA LYS A 212 6.96 23.24 -22.54
C LYS A 212 8.18 22.47 -22.01
N PRO A 213 9.22 22.26 -22.82
CA PRO A 213 10.38 21.44 -22.44
C PRO A 213 11.09 21.92 -21.17
N SER A 214 11.12 23.22 -20.91
CA SER A 214 11.71 23.80 -19.70
C SER A 214 10.92 23.51 -18.43
N GLN A 215 9.59 23.35 -18.54
CA GLN A 215 8.71 23.00 -17.43
C GLN A 215 8.66 21.47 -17.24
N CYS A 216 8.47 20.73 -18.34
CA CYS A 216 8.40 19.28 -18.37
C CYS A 216 7.51 18.69 -17.26
N ASN A 217 6.36 19.31 -17.05
CA ASN A 217 5.41 18.95 -16.00
C ASN A 217 3.98 19.18 -16.49
N TYR A 218 3.01 18.65 -15.75
CA TYR A 218 1.61 18.87 -16.03
C TYR A 218 1.19 20.32 -15.68
N PRO A 219 0.19 20.90 -16.37
CA PRO A 219 -0.43 20.40 -17.60
C PRO A 219 0.47 20.62 -18.82
N ASP A 220 0.50 19.65 -19.73
CA ASP A 220 1.23 19.72 -21.01
C ASP A 220 0.41 19.01 -22.10
N LYS A 221 0.22 19.68 -23.24
CA LYS A 221 -0.59 19.21 -24.38
C LYS A 221 -0.14 17.87 -24.96
N PHE A 222 1.13 17.50 -24.78
CA PHE A 222 1.73 16.27 -25.28
C PHE A 222 1.90 15.19 -24.20
N SER A 223 1.39 15.44 -23.00
CA SER A 223 1.34 14.47 -21.90
C SER A 223 -0.05 13.87 -21.69
N GLY A 224 -0.17 12.83 -20.87
CA GLY A 224 -1.46 12.15 -20.73
C GLY A 224 -1.67 11.08 -21.78
N TYR A 225 -2.81 10.39 -21.69
CA TYR A 225 -3.13 9.32 -22.64
C TYR A 225 -3.42 9.87 -24.03
N ASP A 226 -4.18 10.97 -24.11
CA ASP A 226 -4.50 11.71 -25.34
C ASP A 226 -3.31 12.55 -25.81
N GLY A 227 -2.59 13.22 -24.92
CA GLY A 227 -1.43 14.02 -25.33
C GLY A 227 -0.28 13.16 -25.87
N ALA A 228 -0.07 11.94 -25.36
CA ALA A 228 0.90 11.01 -25.94
C ALA A 228 0.53 10.63 -27.40
N ILE A 229 -0.76 10.42 -27.68
CA ILE A 229 -1.27 10.21 -29.05
C ILE A 229 -1.04 11.45 -29.90
N ARG A 230 -1.38 12.63 -29.36
CA ARG A 230 -1.22 13.93 -30.02
C ARG A 230 0.24 14.27 -30.31
N CYS A 231 1.16 13.87 -29.45
CA CYS A 231 2.61 14.02 -29.61
C CYS A 231 3.13 13.21 -30.81
N LEU A 232 2.55 12.03 -31.05
CA LEU A 232 2.83 11.22 -32.23
C LEU A 232 2.15 11.79 -33.48
N ASP A 233 0.85 12.13 -33.41
CA ASP A 233 0.07 12.60 -34.57
C ASP A 233 0.52 14.00 -35.03
N LYS A 234 0.44 14.99 -34.14
CA LYS A 234 0.67 16.41 -34.45
C LYS A 234 2.05 16.92 -34.03
N GLY A 235 2.77 16.17 -33.20
CA GLY A 235 4.11 16.51 -32.75
C GLY A 235 5.21 15.87 -33.61
N GLN A 236 6.40 15.81 -33.04
CA GLN A 236 7.58 15.21 -33.66
C GLN A 236 7.83 13.77 -33.19
N GLY A 237 6.87 13.17 -32.46
CA GLY A 237 6.99 11.78 -32.02
C GLY A 237 7.00 10.78 -33.17
N GLU A 238 7.68 9.67 -32.95
CA GLU A 238 7.74 8.51 -33.85
C GLU A 238 7.09 7.27 -33.22
N VAL A 239 7.01 7.24 -31.89
CA VAL A 239 6.32 6.20 -31.12
C VAL A 239 5.55 6.81 -29.95
N ALA A 240 4.35 6.30 -29.66
CA ALA A 240 3.56 6.67 -28.48
C ALA A 240 3.18 5.47 -27.63
N PHE A 241 3.30 5.64 -26.31
CA PHE A 241 2.87 4.66 -25.31
C PHE A 241 1.57 5.16 -24.66
N THR A 242 0.46 4.45 -24.90
CA THR A 242 -0.88 4.86 -24.43
C THR A 242 -1.81 3.64 -24.34
N LYS A 243 -3.10 3.84 -24.04
CA LYS A 243 -4.10 2.76 -23.91
C LYS A 243 -5.20 2.80 -24.97
N VAL A 244 -5.73 1.62 -25.29
CA VAL A 244 -6.73 1.40 -26.37
C VAL A 244 -7.94 2.34 -26.26
N GLN A 245 -8.50 2.51 -25.05
CA GLN A 245 -9.68 3.37 -24.84
C GLN A 245 -9.46 4.81 -25.31
N PHE A 246 -8.26 5.37 -25.13
CA PHE A 246 -7.96 6.75 -25.53
C PHE A 246 -7.68 6.87 -27.02
N ILE A 247 -7.26 5.80 -27.68
CA ILE A 247 -7.15 5.73 -29.14
C ILE A 247 -8.54 5.73 -29.75
N LYS A 248 -9.44 4.89 -29.22
CA LYS A 248 -10.84 4.88 -29.65
C LYS A 248 -11.49 6.24 -29.48
N LYS A 249 -11.23 6.91 -28.35
CA LYS A 249 -11.68 8.29 -28.13
C LYS A 249 -11.06 9.28 -29.13
N TYR A 250 -9.73 9.29 -29.27
CA TYR A 250 -9.01 10.28 -30.08
C TYR A 250 -9.39 10.24 -31.57
N PHE A 251 -9.65 9.05 -32.09
CA PHE A 251 -10.00 8.82 -33.50
C PHE A 251 -11.51 8.57 -33.72
N ALA A 252 -12.35 8.79 -32.71
CA ALA A 252 -13.79 8.52 -32.74
C ALA A 252 -14.17 7.11 -33.28
N LEU A 253 -13.44 6.08 -32.85
CA LEU A 253 -13.68 4.69 -33.26
C LEU A 253 -14.82 4.04 -32.46
N PRO A 254 -15.46 2.97 -32.99
CA PRO A 254 -16.46 2.20 -32.27
C PRO A 254 -15.99 1.72 -30.89
N GLY A 255 -16.87 1.80 -29.89
CA GLY A 255 -16.55 1.49 -28.49
C GLY A 255 -15.76 2.58 -27.77
N SER A 256 -15.72 3.81 -28.31
CA SER A 256 -15.29 5.01 -27.58
C SER A 256 -16.23 5.29 -26.40
N SER A 257 -15.66 5.70 -25.27
CA SER A 257 -16.39 6.18 -24.08
C SER A 257 -17.02 7.56 -24.28
N SER A 258 -16.72 8.22 -25.41
CA SER A 258 -17.18 9.57 -25.73
C SER A 258 -17.46 9.66 -27.24
N PRO A 259 -18.51 8.98 -27.73
CA PRO A 259 -18.81 8.90 -29.17
C PRO A 259 -19.19 10.26 -29.77
N GLU A 260 -19.67 11.19 -28.94
CA GLU A 260 -20.02 12.57 -29.31
C GLU A 260 -18.79 13.43 -29.68
N THR A 261 -17.58 13.02 -29.27
CA THR A 261 -16.36 13.81 -29.47
C THR A 261 -15.84 13.60 -30.90
N PRO A 262 -15.65 14.68 -31.69
CA PRO A 262 -15.07 14.55 -33.03
C PRO A 262 -13.65 13.97 -32.99
N ALA A 263 -13.28 13.22 -34.03
CA ALA A 263 -11.93 12.71 -34.18
C ALA A 263 -10.90 13.86 -34.30
N GLU A 264 -9.80 13.77 -33.58
CA GLU A 264 -8.69 14.75 -33.66
C GLU A 264 -7.67 14.41 -34.76
N GLY A 265 -7.66 13.16 -35.26
CA GLY A 265 -6.74 12.66 -36.28
C GLY A 265 -7.39 11.61 -37.18
N ASN A 266 -6.64 11.15 -38.18
CA ASN A 266 -7.07 10.07 -39.07
C ASN A 266 -6.50 8.72 -38.59
N PRO A 267 -7.34 7.73 -38.24
CA PRO A 267 -6.86 6.44 -37.75
C PRO A 267 -6.06 5.64 -38.77
N ASP A 268 -6.27 5.84 -40.08
CA ASP A 268 -5.58 5.08 -41.14
C ASP A 268 -4.07 5.37 -41.22
N ASN A 269 -3.63 6.46 -40.57
CA ASN A 269 -2.23 6.87 -40.51
C ASN A 269 -1.43 6.14 -39.43
N PHE A 270 -2.06 5.28 -38.62
CA PHE A 270 -1.44 4.68 -37.43
C PHE A 270 -1.65 3.18 -37.33
N GLU A 271 -0.68 2.53 -36.69
CA GLU A 271 -0.69 1.09 -36.43
C GLU A 271 -0.26 0.82 -34.99
N TYR A 272 -0.76 -0.28 -34.42
CA TYR A 272 -0.21 -0.90 -33.23
C TYR A 272 1.11 -1.59 -33.57
N LEU A 273 2.10 -1.48 -32.68
CA LEU A 273 3.32 -2.29 -32.71
C LEU A 273 3.21 -3.38 -31.63
N CYS A 274 3.19 -4.64 -32.05
CA CYS A 274 3.00 -5.79 -31.19
C CYS A 274 4.34 -6.28 -30.60
N GLU A 275 4.31 -7.07 -29.51
CA GLU A 275 5.53 -7.61 -28.90
C GLU A 275 6.30 -8.56 -29.83
N ASP A 276 5.59 -9.28 -30.70
CA ASP A 276 6.16 -10.18 -31.73
C ASP A 276 6.76 -9.43 -32.94
N GLY A 277 6.75 -8.10 -32.93
CA GLY A 277 7.20 -7.26 -34.04
C GLY A 277 6.20 -7.15 -35.20
N THR A 278 5.01 -7.76 -35.11
CA THR A 278 3.97 -7.50 -36.10
C THR A 278 3.36 -6.11 -35.89
N ARG A 279 2.73 -5.59 -36.95
CA ARG A 279 1.92 -4.37 -36.87
C ARG A 279 0.47 -4.67 -37.21
N ARG A 280 -0.45 -3.98 -36.55
CA ARG A 280 -1.90 -4.13 -36.78
C ARG A 280 -2.56 -2.77 -36.92
N PRO A 281 -3.56 -2.59 -37.81
CA PRO A 281 -4.32 -1.35 -37.89
C PRO A 281 -5.00 -1.01 -36.56
N ILE A 282 -5.03 0.27 -36.18
CA ILE A 282 -5.67 0.68 -34.93
C ILE A 282 -7.21 0.58 -34.94
N THR A 283 -7.79 0.34 -36.11
CA THR A 283 -9.22 0.05 -36.30
C THR A 283 -9.57 -1.42 -36.01
N GLY A 284 -8.57 -2.30 -35.94
CA GLY A 284 -8.72 -3.72 -35.65
C GLY A 284 -8.48 -4.07 -34.17
N PRO A 285 -8.40 -5.38 -33.85
CA PRO A 285 -8.04 -5.84 -32.52
C PRO A 285 -6.65 -5.36 -32.09
N ALA A 286 -6.56 -4.78 -30.90
CA ALA A 286 -5.30 -4.34 -30.33
C ALA A 286 -4.37 -5.53 -30.06
N CYS A 287 -3.05 -5.30 -30.16
CA CYS A 287 -2.03 -6.19 -29.63
C CYS A 287 -1.35 -5.50 -28.45
N SER A 288 -1.84 -5.79 -27.25
CA SER A 288 -1.37 -5.17 -26.01
C SER A 288 -0.06 -5.80 -25.53
N TRP A 289 0.82 -4.98 -24.96
CA TRP A 289 2.05 -5.46 -24.30
C TRP A 289 1.78 -5.86 -22.84
N ALA A 290 0.85 -5.18 -22.19
CA ALA A 290 0.39 -5.58 -20.88
C ALA A 290 -1.05 -5.13 -20.68
N GLN A 291 -1.85 -6.06 -20.19
CA GLN A 291 -3.26 -5.86 -19.92
C GLN A 291 -3.42 -5.90 -18.41
N ARG A 292 -4.12 -4.93 -17.81
CA ARG A 292 -4.48 -5.07 -16.38
C ARG A 292 -5.74 -5.92 -16.30
N PRO A 293 -5.72 -7.07 -15.59
CA PRO A 293 -6.92 -7.84 -15.34
C PRO A 293 -7.96 -7.06 -14.53
N TRP A 294 -9.19 -7.57 -14.53
CA TRP A 294 -10.23 -7.01 -13.68
C TRP A 294 -9.98 -7.39 -12.21
N SER A 295 -10.41 -6.50 -11.30
CA SER A 295 -10.63 -6.89 -9.91
C SER A 295 -11.76 -7.93 -9.87
N GLY A 296 -11.91 -8.68 -8.79
CA GLY A 296 -12.91 -9.74 -8.70
C GLY A 296 -12.95 -10.39 -7.33
N TYR A 297 -13.65 -11.52 -7.24
CA TYR A 297 -13.61 -12.36 -6.05
C TYR A 297 -12.72 -13.57 -6.30
N ILE A 298 -11.94 -13.94 -5.28
CA ILE A 298 -11.25 -15.23 -5.21
C ILE A 298 -11.86 -16.09 -4.10
N SER A 299 -11.75 -17.40 -4.25
CA SER A 299 -12.17 -18.39 -3.26
C SER A 299 -11.13 -19.50 -3.11
N ASN A 300 -11.25 -20.34 -2.08
CA ASN A 300 -10.46 -21.56 -1.98
C ASN A 300 -10.98 -22.64 -2.94
N GLU A 301 -10.11 -23.56 -3.37
CA GLU A 301 -10.47 -24.61 -4.33
C GLU A 301 -11.62 -25.50 -3.83
N GLN A 302 -11.66 -25.80 -2.53
CA GLN A 302 -12.69 -26.67 -1.94
C GLN A 302 -14.10 -26.06 -2.05
N ALA A 303 -14.22 -24.74 -1.90
CA ALA A 303 -15.50 -24.02 -2.02
C ALA A 303 -16.03 -23.96 -3.46
N VAL A 304 -15.19 -24.24 -4.46
CA VAL A 304 -15.55 -24.18 -5.89
C VAL A 304 -15.06 -25.39 -6.67
N HIS A 305 -14.96 -26.54 -6.01
CA HIS A 305 -14.35 -27.75 -6.58
C HIS A 305 -15.11 -28.29 -7.79
N ASN A 306 -16.42 -28.06 -7.86
CA ASN A 306 -17.25 -28.39 -9.01
C ASN A 306 -18.14 -27.22 -9.45
N ASN A 307 -18.75 -27.35 -10.63
CA ASN A 307 -19.57 -26.30 -11.23
C ASN A 307 -20.82 -25.95 -10.42
N GLU A 308 -21.40 -26.90 -9.67
CA GLU A 308 -22.56 -26.63 -8.82
C GLU A 308 -22.17 -25.70 -7.67
N GLN A 309 -21.08 -26.02 -6.96
CA GLN A 309 -20.55 -25.20 -5.87
C GLN A 309 -20.10 -23.83 -6.36
N LEU A 310 -19.41 -23.76 -7.51
CA LEU A 310 -19.00 -22.51 -8.14
C LEU A 310 -20.22 -21.62 -8.45
N HIS A 311 -21.22 -22.15 -9.14
CA HIS A 311 -22.43 -21.39 -9.48
C HIS A 311 -23.22 -20.98 -8.24
N GLN A 312 -23.32 -21.87 -7.24
CA GLN A 312 -23.99 -21.54 -5.98
C GLN A 312 -23.32 -20.35 -5.29
N LEU A 313 -21.99 -20.35 -5.21
CA LEU A 313 -21.24 -19.25 -4.62
C LEU A 313 -21.37 -17.96 -5.46
N GLN A 314 -21.24 -18.06 -6.79
CA GLN A 314 -21.38 -16.90 -7.69
C GLN A 314 -22.75 -16.25 -7.59
N ASN A 315 -23.83 -17.04 -7.53
CA ASN A 315 -25.19 -16.53 -7.40
C ASN A 315 -25.40 -15.76 -6.08
N ARG A 316 -24.78 -16.23 -4.98
CA ARG A 316 -24.85 -15.56 -3.68
C ARG A 316 -24.04 -14.25 -3.68
N LEU A 317 -22.87 -14.27 -4.31
CA LEU A 317 -22.03 -13.08 -4.49
C LEU A 317 -22.67 -12.05 -5.43
N GLU A 318 -23.33 -12.48 -6.50
CA GLU A 318 -24.02 -11.58 -7.43
C GLU A 318 -25.14 -10.82 -6.72
N ARG A 319 -25.97 -11.52 -5.92
CA ARG A 319 -26.98 -10.88 -5.07
C ARG A 319 -26.34 -9.90 -4.09
N PHE A 320 -25.33 -10.35 -3.33
CA PHE A 320 -24.60 -9.48 -2.40
C PHE A 320 -24.07 -8.21 -3.09
N PHE A 321 -23.54 -8.37 -4.30
CA PHE A 321 -23.02 -7.28 -5.11
C PHE A 321 -24.13 -6.32 -5.56
N GLU A 322 -25.26 -6.84 -6.04
CA GLU A 322 -26.44 -6.04 -6.41
C GLU A 322 -26.95 -5.20 -5.23
N ASN A 323 -26.97 -5.76 -4.03
CA ASN A 323 -27.41 -5.02 -2.84
C ASN A 323 -26.43 -3.91 -2.47
N GLY A 324 -25.13 -4.16 -2.61
CA GLY A 324 -24.11 -3.12 -2.47
C GLY A 324 -24.31 -1.95 -3.44
N LEU A 325 -24.77 -2.21 -4.67
CA LEU A 325 -25.09 -1.15 -5.65
C LEU A 325 -26.31 -0.32 -5.23
N HIS A 326 -27.28 -0.93 -4.54
CA HIS A 326 -28.52 -0.30 -4.09
C HIS A 326 -28.46 0.26 -2.66
N ALA A 327 -27.38 -0.02 -1.92
CA ALA A 327 -27.19 0.45 -0.56
C ALA A 327 -27.20 1.98 -0.50
N GLN A 328 -27.88 2.55 0.50
CA GLN A 328 -27.91 4.00 0.73
C GLN A 328 -26.50 4.55 1.00
N ASN A 329 -25.65 3.75 1.66
CA ASN A 329 -24.27 4.10 1.94
C ASN A 329 -23.34 3.59 0.83
N HIS A 330 -23.26 4.33 -0.27
CA HIS A 330 -22.36 4.01 -1.39
C HIS A 330 -20.86 4.01 -1.00
N GLU A 331 -20.47 4.75 0.04
CA GLU A 331 -19.08 4.76 0.53
C GLU A 331 -18.72 3.43 1.19
N ALA A 332 -19.62 2.87 2.01
CA ALA A 332 -19.46 1.55 2.59
C ALA A 332 -19.34 0.45 1.53
N ALA A 333 -20.19 0.48 0.49
CA ALA A 333 -20.13 -0.45 -0.63
C ALA A 333 -18.82 -0.31 -1.44
N ALA A 334 -18.36 0.94 -1.64
CA ALA A 334 -17.12 1.22 -2.35
C ALA A 334 -15.88 0.60 -1.67
N HIS A 335 -15.86 0.54 -0.33
CA HIS A 335 -14.80 -0.14 0.44
C HIS A 335 -14.73 -1.65 0.17
N LEU A 336 -15.82 -2.27 -0.30
CA LEU A 336 -15.87 -3.67 -0.70
C LEU A 336 -15.73 -3.85 -2.22
N LEU A 337 -15.15 -2.86 -2.91
CA LEU A 337 -14.96 -2.79 -4.37
C LEU A 337 -16.26 -2.66 -5.18
N ILE A 338 -17.39 -2.34 -4.56
CA ILE A 338 -18.69 -2.17 -5.22
C ILE A 338 -18.90 -0.68 -5.54
N GLN A 339 -18.43 -0.25 -6.71
CA GLN A 339 -18.60 1.12 -7.19
C GLN A 339 -19.95 1.29 -7.89
N PRO A 340 -20.58 2.49 -7.90
CA PRO A 340 -21.89 2.69 -8.53
C PRO A 340 -21.99 2.31 -10.01
N ASN A 341 -20.87 2.35 -10.75
CA ASN A 341 -20.81 1.96 -12.17
C ASN A 341 -20.25 0.54 -12.39
N ALA A 342 -20.07 -0.24 -11.33
CA ALA A 342 -19.51 -1.57 -11.38
C ALA A 342 -20.55 -2.62 -11.79
N VAL A 343 -20.07 -3.72 -12.37
CA VAL A 343 -20.88 -4.82 -12.85
C VAL A 343 -20.23 -6.12 -12.41
N TYR A 344 -21.01 -6.97 -11.74
CA TYR A 344 -20.58 -8.33 -11.42
C TYR A 344 -20.55 -9.18 -12.70
N HIS A 345 -19.49 -9.95 -12.88
CA HIS A 345 -19.35 -10.84 -14.03
C HIS A 345 -18.82 -12.20 -13.58
N SER A 346 -19.69 -13.20 -13.56
CA SER A 346 -19.35 -14.60 -13.27
C SER A 346 -18.39 -15.20 -14.28
N LYS A 347 -17.43 -16.01 -13.82
CA LYS A 347 -16.61 -16.85 -14.70
C LYS A 347 -17.26 -18.21 -14.93
N LYS A 348 -17.08 -18.76 -16.14
CA LYS A 348 -17.58 -20.10 -16.48
C LYS A 348 -16.90 -21.21 -15.68
N GLU A 349 -15.63 -21.00 -15.34
CA GLU A 349 -14.79 -21.94 -14.61
C GLU A 349 -13.95 -21.17 -13.59
N ALA A 350 -13.59 -21.84 -12.51
CA ALA A 350 -12.72 -21.30 -11.47
C ALA A 350 -11.27 -21.32 -11.99
N ILE A 351 -10.62 -20.15 -12.09
CA ILE A 351 -9.31 -20.02 -12.76
C ILE A 351 -8.21 -19.86 -11.71
N ASP A 352 -7.09 -20.55 -11.88
CA ASP A 352 -5.89 -20.31 -11.08
C ASP A 352 -5.40 -18.84 -11.19
N PRO A 353 -5.09 -18.14 -10.09
CA PRO A 353 -4.69 -16.73 -10.13
C PRO A 353 -3.43 -16.47 -10.95
N LYS A 354 -2.44 -17.37 -10.94
CA LYS A 354 -1.24 -17.23 -11.78
C LYS A 354 -1.60 -17.31 -13.25
N VAL A 355 -2.42 -18.29 -13.65
CA VAL A 355 -2.93 -18.39 -15.02
C VAL A 355 -3.72 -17.14 -15.43
N TYR A 356 -4.55 -16.61 -14.53
CA TYR A 356 -5.32 -15.38 -14.76
C TYR A 356 -4.42 -14.16 -15.02
N LEU A 357 -3.33 -14.02 -14.25
CA LEU A 357 -2.36 -12.92 -14.38
C LEU A 357 -1.41 -13.08 -15.58
N GLU A 358 -0.97 -14.30 -15.87
CA GLU A 358 -0.08 -14.63 -17.00
C GLU A 358 -0.78 -14.40 -18.34
N ARG A 359 -2.07 -14.76 -18.46
CA ARG A 359 -2.87 -14.47 -19.66
C ARG A 359 -2.89 -12.98 -20.02
N ALA A 360 -2.83 -12.10 -19.03
CA ALA A 360 -2.85 -10.66 -19.23
C ALA A 360 -1.45 -10.03 -19.44
N GLY A 361 -0.38 -10.83 -19.29
CA GLY A 361 1.00 -10.31 -19.25
C GLY A 361 1.24 -9.31 -18.11
N TYR A 362 0.38 -9.30 -17.08
CA TYR A 362 0.44 -8.35 -15.96
C TYR A 362 1.37 -8.83 -14.85
N LYS A 363 1.62 -10.15 -14.78
CA LYS A 363 2.58 -10.75 -13.86
C LYS A 363 3.94 -10.05 -13.95
N ASP A 364 4.49 -9.89 -15.16
CA ASP A 364 5.75 -9.17 -15.41
C ASP A 364 5.75 -7.73 -14.87
N VAL A 365 4.58 -7.08 -14.88
CA VAL A 365 4.42 -5.69 -14.42
C VAL A 365 4.46 -5.64 -12.90
N ILE A 366 3.86 -6.62 -12.21
CA ILE A 366 3.93 -6.76 -10.76
C ILE A 366 5.35 -7.18 -10.34
N GLU A 367 5.97 -8.12 -11.06
CA GLU A 367 7.34 -8.62 -10.84
C GLU A 367 8.43 -7.65 -11.31
N ARG A 368 8.06 -6.42 -11.67
CA ARG A 368 9.03 -5.40 -12.05
C ARG A 368 9.89 -5.05 -10.84
N ASP A 369 11.13 -5.55 -10.78
CA ASP A 369 12.11 -5.18 -9.74
C ASP A 369 12.58 -3.71 -9.82
N GLY A 370 12.12 -2.98 -10.84
CA GLY A 370 12.60 -1.66 -11.19
C GLY A 370 14.08 -1.71 -11.58
N SER A 371 14.81 -0.72 -11.09
CA SER A 371 16.24 -0.52 -11.31
C SER A 371 17.04 -0.61 -10.01
N ALA A 372 16.47 -1.19 -8.95
CA ALA A 372 17.23 -1.50 -7.74
C ALA A 372 18.34 -2.53 -8.06
N ILE A 373 19.51 -2.38 -7.44
CA ILE A 373 20.67 -3.27 -7.68
C ILE A 373 20.59 -4.52 -6.80
N ARG A 374 19.99 -4.41 -5.62
CA ARG A 374 19.84 -5.49 -4.65
C ARG A 374 18.57 -5.32 -3.82
N LYS A 375 18.13 -6.41 -3.21
CA LYS A 375 17.11 -6.41 -2.16
C LYS A 375 17.65 -5.74 -0.89
N LEU A 376 16.77 -5.18 -0.08
CA LEU A 376 17.11 -4.65 1.24
C LEU A 376 16.75 -5.67 2.31
N ARG A 377 17.75 -6.17 3.03
CA ARG A 377 17.57 -7.20 4.06
C ARG A 377 17.18 -6.55 5.40
N LEU A 378 15.93 -6.69 5.80
CA LEU A 378 15.43 -6.28 7.11
C LEU A 378 15.61 -7.43 8.12
N CYS A 379 16.43 -7.18 9.13
CA CYS A 379 16.64 -8.10 10.23
C CYS A 379 15.51 -8.01 11.25
N VAL A 380 15.04 -9.17 11.71
CA VAL A 380 14.02 -9.36 12.73
C VAL A 380 14.46 -10.44 13.72
N GLN A 381 13.94 -10.43 14.95
CA GLN A 381 14.39 -11.32 16.02
C GLN A 381 13.36 -12.38 16.39
N THR A 382 12.05 -12.05 16.39
CA THR A 382 10.99 -13.01 16.77
C THR A 382 10.26 -13.62 15.59
N ASP A 383 9.57 -14.73 15.81
CA ASP A 383 8.75 -15.40 14.80
C ASP A 383 7.58 -14.51 14.33
N GLU A 384 6.99 -13.74 15.26
CA GLU A 384 5.94 -12.76 14.94
C GLU A 384 6.48 -11.60 14.10
N GLU A 385 7.67 -11.10 14.42
CA GLU A 385 8.34 -10.07 13.61
C GLU A 385 8.68 -10.60 12.21
N PHE A 386 9.14 -11.85 12.12
CA PHE A 386 9.41 -12.49 10.83
C PHE A 386 8.14 -12.69 10.00
N ALA A 387 7.05 -13.16 10.61
CA ALA A 387 5.76 -13.29 9.94
C ALA A 387 5.24 -11.93 9.44
N LYS A 388 5.25 -10.89 10.30
CA LYS A 388 4.83 -9.54 9.90
C LYS A 388 5.74 -8.94 8.83
N CYS A 389 7.04 -9.19 8.91
CA CYS A 389 8.00 -8.76 7.88
C CYS A 389 7.70 -9.43 6.53
N GLN A 390 7.44 -10.74 6.51
CA GLN A 390 7.08 -11.48 5.29
C GLN A 390 5.78 -10.96 4.68
N ALA A 391 4.76 -10.72 5.50
CA ALA A 391 3.50 -10.13 5.07
C ALA A 391 3.69 -8.71 4.49
N LEU A 392 4.49 -7.86 5.16
CA LEU A 392 4.86 -6.53 4.68
C LEU A 392 5.62 -6.62 3.35
N HIS A 393 6.59 -7.52 3.24
CA HIS A 393 7.35 -7.76 2.02
C HIS A 393 6.42 -8.12 0.85
N GLN A 394 5.51 -9.07 1.03
CA GLN A 394 4.56 -9.50 -0.01
C GLN A 394 3.65 -8.35 -0.45
N ALA A 395 3.06 -7.62 0.51
CA ALA A 395 2.18 -6.49 0.23
C ALA A 395 2.93 -5.36 -0.48
N ALA A 396 4.11 -4.99 0.03
CA ALA A 396 4.96 -3.95 -0.54
C ALA A 396 5.39 -4.31 -1.97
N TYR A 397 5.84 -5.55 -2.19
CA TYR A 397 6.28 -6.00 -3.51
C TYR A 397 5.12 -6.01 -4.52
N ALA A 398 3.99 -6.60 -4.17
CA ALA A 398 2.80 -6.64 -5.02
C ALA A 398 2.25 -5.25 -5.35
N ARG A 399 2.48 -4.25 -4.49
CA ARG A 399 2.03 -2.85 -4.66
C ARG A 399 3.12 -1.90 -5.16
N ASP A 400 4.14 -2.43 -5.84
CA ASP A 400 5.20 -1.65 -6.50
C ASP A 400 5.96 -0.72 -5.54
N ALA A 401 6.13 -1.15 -4.27
CA ALA A 401 7.13 -0.56 -3.38
C ALA A 401 8.49 -1.24 -3.64
N ARG A 402 9.50 -0.45 -4.01
CA ARG A 402 10.82 -0.90 -4.43
C ARG A 402 11.91 -0.07 -3.73
N PRO A 403 13.12 -0.63 -3.47
CA PRO A 403 13.56 -2.00 -3.75
C PRO A 403 12.78 -3.05 -2.95
N GLU A 404 12.85 -4.31 -3.40
CA GLU A 404 12.25 -5.44 -2.69
C GLU A 404 12.91 -5.60 -1.30
N LEU A 405 12.07 -5.82 -0.28
CA LEU A 405 12.53 -6.19 1.06
C LEU A 405 12.81 -7.69 1.12
N GLU A 406 13.77 -8.09 1.93
CA GLU A 406 14.02 -9.48 2.28
C GLU A 406 14.09 -9.57 3.80
N CYS A 407 13.36 -10.51 4.40
CA CYS A 407 13.35 -10.67 5.86
C CYS A 407 14.42 -11.67 6.27
N VAL A 408 15.30 -11.27 7.18
CA VAL A 408 16.35 -12.11 7.75
C VAL A 408 16.10 -12.26 9.24
N GLN A 409 15.97 -13.48 9.74
CA GLN A 409 15.82 -13.71 11.17
C GLN A 409 17.19 -13.97 11.81
N SER A 410 17.49 -13.25 12.89
CA SER A 410 18.73 -13.42 13.67
C SER A 410 18.43 -13.25 15.15
N THR A 411 19.16 -13.95 16.01
CA THR A 411 19.06 -13.75 17.47
C THR A 411 19.55 -12.36 17.89
N ASP A 412 20.51 -11.80 17.15
CA ASP A 412 21.03 -10.45 17.32
C ASP A 412 21.09 -9.74 15.97
N CYS A 413 20.23 -8.74 15.80
CA CYS A 413 20.15 -7.99 14.56
C CYS A 413 21.17 -6.86 14.46
N ILE A 414 21.65 -6.31 15.58
CA ILE A 414 22.69 -5.27 15.56
C ILE A 414 24.01 -5.90 15.08
N GLU A 415 24.35 -7.08 15.60
CA GLU A 415 25.52 -7.83 15.12
C GLU A 415 25.34 -8.31 13.67
N ALA A 416 24.13 -8.71 13.26
CA ALA A 416 23.87 -9.09 11.87
C ALA A 416 24.13 -7.96 10.87
N LEU A 417 23.83 -6.70 11.22
CA LEU A 417 24.16 -5.54 10.38
C LEU A 417 25.66 -5.28 10.34
N LYS A 418 26.34 -5.41 11.47
CA LYS A 418 27.79 -5.26 11.58
C LYS A 418 28.53 -6.31 10.74
N ALA A 419 28.07 -7.56 10.78
CA ALA A 419 28.56 -8.66 9.95
C ALA A 419 28.12 -8.58 8.47
N LYS A 420 27.33 -7.55 8.09
CA LYS A 420 26.76 -7.37 6.75
C LYS A 420 25.84 -8.51 6.28
N ASN A 421 25.29 -9.27 7.21
CA ASN A 421 24.27 -10.30 6.97
C ASN A 421 22.87 -9.70 6.80
N ALA A 422 22.66 -8.49 7.27
CA ALA A 422 21.46 -7.68 7.03
C ALA A 422 21.83 -6.22 6.72
N ASP A 423 20.86 -5.47 6.23
CA ASP A 423 21.03 -4.06 5.82
C ASP A 423 20.28 -3.09 6.76
N LEU A 424 19.19 -3.56 7.37
CA LEU A 424 18.25 -2.77 8.16
C LEU A 424 17.88 -3.50 9.44
N VAL A 425 17.66 -2.76 10.52
CA VAL A 425 17.03 -3.25 11.75
C VAL A 425 16.13 -2.16 12.34
N ILE A 426 14.98 -2.54 12.89
CA ILE A 426 14.11 -1.61 13.61
C ILE A 426 14.48 -1.69 15.09
N VAL A 427 14.90 -0.56 15.66
CA VAL A 427 15.42 -0.48 17.02
C VAL A 427 14.50 0.39 17.87
N PRO A 428 14.02 -0.10 19.03
CA PRO A 428 13.32 0.74 20.02
C PRO A 428 14.31 1.59 20.81
N ALA A 429 13.82 2.64 21.48
CA ALA A 429 14.62 3.61 22.23
C ALA A 429 15.75 3.00 23.08
N LYS A 430 15.44 1.92 23.83
CA LYS A 430 16.41 1.24 24.71
C LYS A 430 17.61 0.64 23.97
N GLY A 431 17.47 0.32 22.69
CA GLY A 431 18.54 -0.24 21.84
C GLY A 431 19.37 0.81 21.10
N TYR A 432 19.04 2.11 21.20
CA TYR A 432 19.76 3.14 20.45
C TYR A 432 21.23 3.22 20.83
N ALA A 433 21.55 3.19 22.13
CA ALA A 433 22.92 3.26 22.61
C ALA A 433 23.79 2.12 22.04
N ASP A 434 23.30 0.89 22.12
CA ASP A 434 23.97 -0.29 21.55
C ASP A 434 24.12 -0.20 20.02
N ALA A 435 23.08 0.27 19.33
CA ALA A 435 23.14 0.50 17.88
C ALA A 435 24.22 1.55 17.52
N ARG A 436 24.35 2.63 18.29
CA ARG A 436 25.40 3.66 18.09
C ARG A 436 26.79 3.11 18.33
N GLU A 437 26.99 2.36 19.42
CA GLU A 437 28.26 1.70 19.74
C GLU A 437 28.72 0.78 18.61
N ASN A 438 27.77 0.14 17.93
CA ASN A 438 27.99 -0.70 16.74
C ASN A 438 27.94 0.06 15.40
N LYS A 439 28.13 1.39 15.41
CA LYS A 439 28.22 2.24 14.21
C LYS A 439 26.96 2.19 13.33
N LEU A 440 25.79 2.09 13.95
CA LEU A 440 24.52 2.20 13.24
C LEU A 440 23.96 3.62 13.38
N VAL A 441 23.22 4.05 12.37
CA VAL A 441 22.56 5.37 12.32
C VAL A 441 21.08 5.23 11.95
N PRO A 442 20.18 5.93 12.65
CA PRO A 442 18.75 5.93 12.35
C PRO A 442 18.46 6.81 11.12
N LEU A 443 17.62 6.33 10.21
CA LEU A 443 17.20 7.08 9.01
C LEU A 443 15.71 7.38 8.95
N VAL A 444 14.88 6.51 9.51
CA VAL A 444 13.43 6.58 9.42
C VAL A 444 12.87 6.24 10.79
N TYR A 445 11.95 7.06 11.28
CA TYR A 445 11.35 6.98 12.61
C TYR A 445 9.87 6.73 12.48
N GLU A 446 9.29 5.99 13.41
CA GLU A 446 7.83 6.01 13.56
C GLU A 446 7.36 7.34 14.16
N GLN A 447 6.14 7.74 13.84
CA GLN A 447 5.50 8.92 14.42
C GLN A 447 4.13 8.55 14.96
N LEU A 448 3.86 8.94 16.20
CA LEU A 448 2.53 8.83 16.82
C LEU A 448 1.60 9.96 16.37
N ASP A 449 0.31 9.84 16.68
CA ASP A 449 -0.65 10.91 16.44
C ASP A 449 -0.28 12.16 17.25
N GLU A 450 -0.36 13.35 16.62
CA GLU A 450 -0.09 14.63 17.28
C GLU A 450 -1.06 14.91 18.45
N GLN A 451 -2.22 14.24 18.48
CA GLN A 451 -3.18 14.32 19.59
C GLN A 451 -2.81 13.39 20.76
N ASP A 452 -1.84 12.49 20.59
CA ASP A 452 -1.39 11.58 21.64
C ASP A 452 -0.17 12.13 22.40
N VAL A 453 0.26 13.38 22.14
CA VAL A 453 1.39 14.00 22.84
C VAL A 453 1.08 14.28 24.31
N TYR A 454 2.03 14.08 25.20
CA TYR A 454 1.89 14.38 26.62
C TYR A 454 2.06 15.87 26.91
N VAL A 455 1.07 16.42 27.59
CA VAL A 455 1.01 17.81 28.04
C VAL A 455 0.98 17.88 29.56
N ALA A 456 1.47 18.98 30.11
CA ALA A 456 1.28 19.30 31.50
C ALA A 456 0.16 20.33 31.64
N VAL A 457 -0.79 20.12 32.54
CA VAL A 457 -1.92 21.03 32.79
C VAL A 457 -2.02 21.40 34.26
N ALA A 458 -2.37 22.65 34.53
CA ALA A 458 -2.63 23.17 35.87
C ALA A 458 -3.83 24.12 35.88
N PRO A 459 -4.59 24.22 36.99
CA PRO A 459 -5.68 25.16 37.08
C PRO A 459 -5.14 26.60 37.12
N PRO A 460 -5.91 27.61 36.65
CA PRO A 460 -5.48 29.00 36.66
C PRO A 460 -5.17 29.55 38.06
N THR A 461 -5.74 28.93 39.10
CA THR A 461 -5.54 29.28 40.52
C THR A 461 -4.16 28.92 41.05
N LEU A 462 -3.45 27.96 40.43
CA LEU A 462 -2.11 27.58 40.85
C LEU A 462 -1.12 28.68 40.41
N ASN A 463 -0.64 29.50 41.33
CA ASN A 463 0.30 30.58 40.99
C ASN A 463 1.71 30.05 40.62
N ARG A 464 2.60 30.94 40.16
CA ARG A 464 3.95 30.57 39.70
C ARG A 464 4.82 29.93 40.80
N GLU A 465 4.72 30.43 42.03
CA GLU A 465 5.51 29.93 43.16
C GLU A 465 5.06 28.53 43.60
N ALA A 466 3.74 28.30 43.62
CA ALA A 466 3.13 27.01 43.87
C ALA A 466 3.45 26.02 42.74
N LEU A 467 3.38 26.45 41.47
CA LEU A 467 3.75 25.64 40.31
C LEU A 467 5.20 25.13 40.39
N GLN A 468 6.12 25.93 40.95
CA GLN A 468 7.52 25.53 41.11
C GLN A 468 7.67 24.30 42.00
N LYS A 469 6.77 24.09 42.98
CA LYS A 469 6.87 23.03 44.01
C LYS A 469 5.76 21.98 43.96
N ALA A 470 4.68 22.22 43.20
CA ALA A 470 3.54 21.32 43.07
C ALA A 470 3.96 19.89 42.65
N PRO A 471 3.49 18.85 43.35
CA PRO A 471 3.75 17.48 42.93
C PRO A 471 2.98 17.16 41.64
N ILE A 472 3.55 16.34 40.76
CA ILE A 472 2.95 16.01 39.45
C ILE A 472 2.18 14.71 39.57
N ASN A 473 0.92 14.71 39.17
CA ASN A 473 0.13 13.50 38.93
C ASN A 473 0.35 13.03 37.48
N TYR A 474 0.76 11.78 37.30
CA TYR A 474 1.05 11.18 36.00
C TYR A 474 0.86 9.67 36.08
N ASP A 475 0.77 9.01 34.93
CA ASP A 475 0.66 7.55 34.87
C ASP A 475 2.02 6.89 35.12
N ALA A 476 2.20 6.32 36.30
CA ALA A 476 3.43 5.65 36.70
C ALA A 476 3.72 4.35 35.93
N ASN A 477 2.73 3.77 35.25
CA ASN A 477 2.89 2.56 34.44
C ASN A 477 3.25 2.86 32.97
N ASN A 478 3.14 4.12 32.55
CA ASN A 478 3.43 4.54 31.19
C ASN A 478 4.76 5.32 31.13
N GLU A 479 5.77 4.74 30.48
CA GLU A 479 7.10 5.33 30.37
C GLU A 479 7.08 6.78 29.84
N ARG A 480 6.28 7.08 28.80
CA ARG A 480 6.17 8.43 28.24
C ARG A 480 5.63 9.42 29.27
N SER A 481 4.57 9.04 29.98
CA SER A 481 4.00 9.87 31.06
C SER A 481 5.03 10.15 32.17
N ARG A 482 5.80 9.13 32.59
CA ARG A 482 6.87 9.31 33.59
C ARG A 482 7.98 10.24 33.10
N LEU A 483 8.47 10.04 31.87
CA LEU A 483 9.56 10.84 31.30
C LEU A 483 9.11 12.28 31.07
N SER A 484 7.86 12.51 30.68
CA SER A 484 7.26 13.84 30.58
C SER A 484 7.20 14.56 31.93
N ALA A 485 6.81 13.86 33.01
CA ALA A 485 6.88 14.40 34.36
C ALA A 485 8.32 14.66 34.81
N ALA A 486 9.27 13.79 34.45
CA ALA A 486 10.69 13.96 34.71
C ALA A 486 11.27 15.19 34.02
N LEU A 487 10.94 15.41 32.74
CA LEU A 487 11.32 16.62 32.00
C LEU A 487 10.84 17.87 32.72
N LEU A 488 9.55 17.90 33.12
CA LEU A 488 8.99 19.07 33.77
C LEU A 488 9.67 19.36 35.12
N ASN A 489 9.92 18.32 35.94
CA ASN A 489 10.63 18.49 37.21
C ASN A 489 12.09 18.92 37.02
N LYS A 490 12.79 18.38 36.01
CA LYS A 490 14.12 18.85 35.62
C LYS A 490 14.11 20.34 35.28
N ARG A 491 13.13 20.81 34.51
CA ARG A 491 12.98 22.24 34.16
C ARG A 491 12.62 23.11 35.37
N ARG A 492 12.04 22.52 36.41
CA ARG A 492 11.76 23.18 37.70
C ARG A 492 12.95 23.15 38.67
N GLY A 493 14.09 22.56 38.28
CA GLY A 493 15.25 22.40 39.15
C GLY A 493 15.02 21.40 40.30
N LEU A 494 14.05 20.50 40.15
CA LEU A 494 13.75 19.44 41.11
C LEU A 494 14.47 18.15 40.71
N ASP A 495 14.75 17.28 41.69
CA ASP A 495 15.29 15.94 41.45
C ASP A 495 14.24 15.09 40.73
N TRP A 496 14.41 14.92 39.42
CA TRP A 496 13.48 14.17 38.57
C TRP A 496 13.59 12.65 38.73
N CYS A 497 14.65 12.15 39.37
CA CYS A 497 14.84 10.72 39.58
C CYS A 497 14.21 10.17 40.84
N LYS A 498 13.76 11.06 41.73
CA LYS A 498 12.91 10.72 42.87
C LYS A 498 11.44 11.06 42.63
N ASN A 499 11.04 11.18 41.37
CA ASN A 499 9.66 11.45 40.99
C ASN A 499 8.74 10.32 41.44
N VAL A 500 7.76 10.67 42.27
CA VAL A 500 6.66 9.81 42.67
C VAL A 500 5.38 10.44 42.14
N ALA A 501 4.52 9.63 41.51
CA ALA A 501 3.23 10.10 41.01
C ALA A 501 2.37 10.59 42.18
N SER A 502 1.91 11.83 42.08
CA SER A 502 1.03 12.45 43.07
C SER A 502 -0.42 12.00 42.89
N THR A 503 -1.16 11.88 43.98
CA THR A 503 -2.63 11.81 43.95
C THR A 503 -3.28 13.18 43.86
N GLU A 504 -2.53 14.27 44.09
CA GLU A 504 -3.04 15.63 44.04
C GLU A 504 -3.34 16.08 42.61
N GLN A 505 -4.55 16.57 42.37
CA GLN A 505 -4.98 17.06 41.06
C GLN A 505 -4.72 18.57 40.91
N GLN A 506 -3.45 18.97 41.03
CA GLN A 506 -3.04 20.39 40.89
C GLN A 506 -2.10 20.62 39.70
N LEU A 507 -1.27 19.63 39.35
CA LEU A 507 -0.43 19.63 38.18
C LEU A 507 -0.44 18.21 37.60
N LEU A 508 -1.01 18.05 36.41
CA LEU A 508 -1.20 16.76 35.78
C LEU A 508 -0.33 16.65 34.54
N VAL A 509 0.17 15.45 34.23
CA VAL A 509 0.73 15.09 32.93
C VAL A 509 -0.20 14.07 32.29
N VAL A 510 -0.85 14.48 31.22
CA VAL A 510 -1.91 13.72 30.53
C VAL A 510 -1.69 13.78 29.01
N PRO A 511 -2.20 12.80 28.23
CA PRO A 511 -2.14 12.91 26.78
C PRO A 511 -3.09 14.01 26.28
N ALA A 512 -2.74 14.67 25.18
CA ALA A 512 -3.49 15.82 24.67
C ALA A 512 -4.95 15.48 24.28
N LYS A 513 -5.22 14.23 23.91
CA LYS A 513 -6.59 13.71 23.67
C LYS A 513 -7.52 13.81 24.87
N ASP A 514 -6.98 13.89 26.09
CA ASP A 514 -7.76 14.03 27.33
C ASP A 514 -7.97 15.49 27.74
N LEU A 515 -7.48 16.46 26.96
CA LEU A 515 -7.58 17.89 27.28
C LEU A 515 -9.02 18.42 27.40
N GLU A 516 -10.00 17.76 26.77
CA GLU A 516 -11.41 18.15 26.90
C GLU A 516 -11.89 18.05 28.36
N GLN A 517 -11.33 17.12 29.13
CA GLN A 517 -11.61 16.98 30.58
C GLN A 517 -10.99 18.13 31.40
N HIS A 518 -10.07 18.88 30.81
CA HIS A 518 -9.29 19.95 31.43
C HIS A 518 -9.42 21.28 30.65
N LYS A 519 -10.54 21.51 29.95
CA LYS A 519 -10.73 22.69 29.10
C LYS A 519 -10.62 24.04 29.82
N ASP A 520 -10.92 24.07 31.11
CA ASP A 520 -10.84 25.28 31.96
C ASP A 520 -9.45 25.48 32.59
N TRP A 521 -8.49 24.59 32.28
CA TRP A 521 -7.13 24.64 32.78
C TRP A 521 -6.19 25.29 31.76
N GLN A 522 -4.92 25.46 32.14
CA GLN A 522 -3.88 25.97 31.26
C GLN A 522 -2.76 24.95 31.09
N LEU A 523 -2.15 24.92 29.91
CA LEU A 523 -0.92 24.19 29.68
C LEU A 523 0.22 24.81 30.48
N VAL A 524 1.15 23.97 30.92
CA VAL A 524 2.43 24.36 31.50
C VAL A 524 3.52 23.89 30.55
N CYS A 525 4.13 24.82 29.82
CA CYS A 525 5.17 24.50 28.86
C CYS A 525 6.47 24.10 29.58
N PRO A 526 7.44 23.47 28.90
CA PRO A 526 8.76 23.17 29.46
C PRO A 526 9.52 24.41 29.99
N THR A 527 9.22 25.59 29.46
CA THR A 527 9.73 26.90 29.92
C THR A 527 9.03 27.43 31.17
N LEU A 528 8.04 26.70 31.70
CA LEU A 528 7.10 27.10 32.76
C LEU A 528 6.17 28.26 32.38
N GLU A 529 6.17 28.65 31.10
CA GLU A 529 5.14 29.52 30.53
C GLU A 529 3.78 28.82 30.56
N ARG A 530 2.70 29.60 30.74
CA ARG A 530 1.33 29.08 30.64
C ARG A 530 0.70 29.45 29.31
N ARG A 531 0.00 28.49 28.70
CA ARG A 531 -0.71 28.69 27.43
C ARG A 531 -2.11 28.09 27.45
N PRO A 532 -3.02 28.56 26.57
CA PRO A 532 -4.31 27.90 26.35
C PRO A 532 -4.14 26.43 25.96
N VAL A 533 -5.08 25.58 26.36
CA VAL A 533 -5.07 24.14 26.02
C VAL A 533 -5.05 23.86 24.52
N THR A 534 -5.50 24.80 23.68
CA THR A 534 -5.43 24.71 22.22
C THR A 534 -3.99 24.70 21.67
N ASP A 535 -3.01 25.16 22.44
CA ASP A 535 -1.63 25.36 21.97
C ASP A 535 -0.74 24.13 22.22
N TYR A 536 -1.32 22.97 22.57
CA TYR A 536 -0.61 21.75 22.97
C TYR A 536 0.48 21.30 22.00
N ARG A 537 0.29 21.53 20.69
CA ARG A 537 1.28 21.18 19.65
C ARG A 537 2.61 21.92 19.84
N THR A 538 2.58 23.13 20.38
CA THR A 538 3.77 23.97 20.62
C THR A 538 4.15 24.07 22.10
N CYS A 539 3.28 23.59 22.98
CA CYS A 539 3.45 23.59 24.43
C CYS A 539 3.09 22.21 24.98
N ASN A 540 4.02 21.27 24.84
CA ASN A 540 3.92 19.92 25.38
C ASN A 540 5.23 19.57 26.11
N VAL A 541 5.15 18.52 26.92
CA VAL A 541 6.28 17.97 27.69
C VAL A 541 6.61 16.55 27.20
N GLU A 542 6.27 16.23 25.96
CA GLU A 542 6.50 14.90 25.40
C GLU A 542 7.99 14.57 25.40
N VAL A 543 8.32 13.44 26.02
CA VAL A 543 9.65 12.83 25.91
C VAL A 543 9.46 11.45 25.36
N GLN A 544 9.71 11.32 24.06
CA GLN A 544 9.69 10.04 23.37
C GLN A 544 10.86 9.97 22.41
N LEU A 545 11.58 8.86 22.48
CA LEU A 545 12.44 8.41 21.40
C LEU A 545 11.68 7.29 20.67
N PRO A 546 11.10 7.57 19.50
CA PRO A 546 10.31 6.57 18.78
C PRO A 546 11.21 5.43 18.28
N ARG A 547 10.64 4.30 17.87
CA ARG A 547 11.42 3.29 17.13
C ARG A 547 11.94 3.88 15.82
N ALA A 548 13.11 3.43 15.40
CA ALA A 548 13.65 3.80 14.10
C ALA A 548 14.27 2.63 13.35
N ILE A 549 14.29 2.77 12.03
CA ILE A 549 15.04 1.91 11.12
C ILE A 549 16.47 2.43 11.08
N PHE A 550 17.39 1.57 11.49
CA PHE A 550 18.83 1.80 11.48
C PHE A 550 19.49 1.14 10.28
N VAL A 551 20.52 1.79 9.76
CA VAL A 551 21.48 1.25 8.80
C VAL A 551 22.88 1.34 9.38
N HIS A 552 23.85 0.65 8.76
CA HIS A 552 25.25 0.86 9.08
C HIS A 552 25.74 2.25 8.62
N SER A 553 26.62 2.90 9.38
CA SER A 553 27.07 4.28 9.15
C SER A 553 27.89 4.51 7.88
N ASP A 554 28.39 3.43 7.25
CA ASP A 554 29.11 3.48 5.98
C ASP A 554 28.18 3.46 4.75
N ALA A 555 26.86 3.36 4.95
CA ALA A 555 25.88 3.40 3.88
C ALA A 555 26.02 4.70 3.08
N THR A 556 26.13 4.56 1.76
CA THR A 556 26.29 5.70 0.85
C THR A 556 25.04 6.61 0.88
N PRO A 557 25.14 7.88 0.48
CA PRO A 557 23.98 8.76 0.38
C PRO A 557 22.85 8.17 -0.47
N VAL A 558 23.18 7.46 -1.55
CA VAL A 558 22.22 6.78 -2.42
C VAL A 558 21.50 5.65 -1.68
N GLU A 559 22.21 4.85 -0.89
CA GLU A 559 21.60 3.79 -0.07
C GLU A 559 20.70 4.37 1.01
N GLN A 560 21.14 5.40 1.72
CA GLN A 560 20.33 6.06 2.75
C GLN A 560 19.03 6.64 2.18
N GLU A 561 19.11 7.31 1.03
CA GLU A 561 17.93 7.83 0.34
C GLU A 561 17.05 6.71 -0.23
N THR A 562 17.63 5.59 -0.65
CA THR A 562 16.87 4.41 -1.07
C THR A 562 16.03 3.84 0.08
N VAL A 563 16.61 3.74 1.29
CA VAL A 563 15.88 3.29 2.49
C VAL A 563 14.77 4.27 2.85
N LYS A 564 15.09 5.57 2.93
CA LYS A 564 14.09 6.62 3.21
C LYS A 564 12.94 6.59 2.21
N HIS A 565 13.24 6.52 0.92
CA HIS A 565 12.22 6.48 -0.13
C HIS A 565 11.30 5.26 0.00
N LEU A 566 11.88 4.07 0.21
CA LEU A 566 11.10 2.84 0.36
C LEU A 566 10.14 2.94 1.55
N PHE A 567 10.63 3.34 2.71
CA PHE A 567 9.79 3.39 3.91
C PHE A 567 8.80 4.55 3.93
N SER A 568 9.11 5.68 3.27
CA SER A 568 8.10 6.72 2.99
C SER A 568 7.00 6.17 2.08
N LEU A 569 7.35 5.43 1.02
CA LEU A 569 6.38 4.82 0.12
C LEU A 569 5.51 3.75 0.80
N ILE A 570 6.13 2.92 1.65
CA ILE A 570 5.44 1.95 2.50
C ILE A 570 4.47 2.67 3.45
N SER A 571 4.91 3.75 4.10
CA SER A 571 4.06 4.54 4.99
C SER A 571 2.89 5.22 4.26
N ASP A 572 3.12 5.81 3.08
CA ASP A 572 2.07 6.45 2.28
C ASP A 572 1.00 5.46 1.81
N LYS A 573 1.39 4.20 1.57
CA LYS A 573 0.49 3.12 1.17
C LYS A 573 -0.23 2.52 2.38
N PHE A 574 0.51 2.09 3.40
CA PHE A 574 0.06 1.17 4.43
C PHE A 574 0.02 1.76 5.85
N GLY A 575 0.43 3.01 6.02
CA GLY A 575 0.30 3.71 7.31
C GLY A 575 -1.16 3.88 7.72
N ALA A 576 -1.41 4.38 8.93
CA ALA A 576 -2.77 4.44 9.50
C ALA A 576 -3.76 5.28 8.67
N ARG A 577 -3.24 6.22 7.87
CA ARG A 577 -4.01 7.06 6.93
C ARG A 577 -3.63 6.79 5.47
N GLY A 578 -2.95 5.67 5.23
CA GLY A 578 -2.49 5.24 3.92
C GLY A 578 -3.65 4.78 3.04
N LYS A 579 -3.49 4.90 1.72
CA LYS A 579 -4.53 4.57 0.74
C LYS A 579 -4.83 3.07 0.63
N LEU A 580 -3.97 2.23 1.17
CA LEU A 580 -3.99 0.77 1.11
C LEU A 580 -3.87 0.17 2.52
N VAL A 581 -4.29 0.89 3.56
CA VAL A 581 -4.30 0.41 4.96
C VAL A 581 -5.16 -0.86 5.12
N ASP A 582 -6.16 -1.02 4.25
CA ASP A 582 -7.00 -2.21 4.15
C ASP A 582 -6.28 -3.41 3.52
N VAL A 583 -5.24 -3.17 2.70
CA VAL A 583 -4.40 -4.23 2.12
C VAL A 583 -3.48 -4.79 3.19
N PHE A 584 -2.77 -3.90 3.87
CA PHE A 584 -1.82 -4.23 4.93
C PHE A 584 -1.80 -3.12 5.97
N ALA A 585 -2.08 -3.49 7.22
CA ALA A 585 -2.00 -2.58 8.35
C ALA A 585 -0.56 -2.54 8.88
N LEU A 586 0.20 -1.51 8.50
CA LEU A 586 1.60 -1.36 8.93
C LEU A 586 1.71 -1.23 10.47
N PHE A 587 0.78 -0.44 11.03
CA PHE A 587 0.63 -0.20 12.47
C PHE A 587 -0.61 -0.91 12.99
N GLY A 588 -0.62 -1.16 14.30
CA GLY A 588 -1.65 -1.93 14.97
C GLY A 588 -1.23 -3.38 15.23
N ASP A 589 -2.07 -4.05 16.01
CA ASP A 589 -1.89 -5.44 16.42
C ASP A 589 -1.72 -6.36 15.21
N TYR A 590 -0.64 -7.15 15.21
CA TYR A 590 -0.46 -8.16 14.18
C TYR A 590 -1.25 -9.44 14.48
N HIS A 591 -1.20 -9.87 15.75
CA HIS A 591 -2.01 -10.91 16.36
C HIS A 591 -2.50 -10.44 17.74
N LYS A 592 -3.56 -11.05 18.28
CA LYS A 592 -4.24 -10.61 19.50
C LYS A 592 -3.31 -10.41 20.71
N ASP A 593 -2.26 -11.22 20.82
CA ASP A 593 -1.34 -11.21 21.96
C ASP A 593 0.05 -10.63 21.62
N ALA A 594 0.27 -10.23 20.37
CA ALA A 594 1.55 -9.72 19.87
C ALA A 594 1.43 -8.21 19.60
N LYS A 595 1.80 -7.41 20.62
CA LYS A 595 1.77 -5.94 20.56
C LYS A 595 3.08 -5.37 20.06
N ASN A 596 2.98 -4.28 19.32
CA ASN A 596 4.10 -3.51 18.80
C ASN A 596 5.09 -4.38 18.00
N VAL A 597 4.58 -5.20 17.09
CA VAL A 597 5.41 -6.03 16.20
C VAL A 597 5.98 -5.15 15.08
N LEU A 598 7.30 -5.11 14.97
CA LEU A 598 8.09 -4.15 14.16
C LEU A 598 7.96 -2.69 14.65
N PHE A 599 6.77 -2.09 14.50
CA PHE A 599 6.47 -0.71 14.88
C PHE A 599 5.47 -0.64 16.03
N ASN A 600 5.36 0.52 16.67
CA ASN A 600 4.37 0.77 17.70
C ASN A 600 2.96 0.70 17.10
N ASP A 601 2.03 0.09 17.83
CA ASP A 601 0.67 -0.14 17.35
C ASP A 601 -0.10 1.18 17.13
N ASN A 602 0.26 2.24 17.86
CA ASN A 602 -0.39 3.55 17.81
C ASN A 602 0.30 4.54 16.85
N SER A 603 1.33 4.09 16.12
CA SER A 603 1.96 4.93 15.11
C SER A 603 1.03 5.20 13.94
N ILE A 604 1.16 6.38 13.35
CA ILE A 604 0.31 6.80 12.22
C ILE A 604 1.07 6.84 10.89
N GLN A 605 2.38 7.09 10.93
CA GLN A 605 3.24 7.18 9.75
C GLN A 605 4.72 6.97 10.10
N LEU A 606 5.54 6.79 9.07
CA LEU A 606 7.00 6.83 9.15
C LEU A 606 7.51 8.18 8.62
N VAL A 607 8.49 8.76 9.31
CA VAL A 607 9.10 10.05 8.97
C VAL A 607 10.62 9.92 8.90
N THR A 608 11.27 10.77 8.09
CA THR A 608 12.75 10.75 7.94
C THR A 608 13.46 11.69 8.91
N GLN A 609 12.69 12.45 9.69
CA GLN A 609 13.17 13.43 10.67
C GLN A 609 12.22 13.47 11.85
N LEU A 610 12.77 13.55 13.07
CA LEU A 610 11.99 13.80 14.28
C LEU A 610 11.51 15.25 14.30
N ARG A 611 10.26 15.46 14.73
CA ARG A 611 9.65 16.79 14.84
C ARG A 611 9.38 17.08 16.31
N GLY A 612 10.28 17.81 16.95
CA GLY A 612 10.09 18.30 18.31
C GLY A 612 11.40 18.58 19.02
N ASP A 613 11.49 19.71 19.72
CA ASP A 613 12.70 20.15 20.44
C ASP A 613 13.15 19.14 21.52
N TYR A 614 12.22 18.31 22.00
CA TYR A 614 12.42 17.36 23.10
C TYR A 614 12.38 15.89 22.67
N GLN A 615 12.17 15.60 21.38
CA GLN A 615 12.33 14.27 20.79
C GLN A 615 13.81 14.05 20.42
N ASN A 616 14.67 14.02 21.44
CA ASN A 616 16.11 13.90 21.29
C ASN A 616 16.63 12.74 22.15
N GLU A 617 17.52 11.93 21.57
CA GLU A 617 18.25 10.83 22.19
C GLU A 617 18.99 11.27 23.47
N GLU A 618 19.58 12.48 23.48
CA GLU A 618 20.26 13.06 24.64
C GLU A 618 19.29 13.27 25.81
N ILE A 619 18.16 13.94 25.54
CA ILE A 619 17.14 14.23 26.56
C ILE A 619 16.54 12.93 27.09
N TYR A 620 16.23 11.98 26.20
CA TYR A 620 15.72 10.66 26.59
C TYR A 620 16.71 9.96 27.53
N SER A 621 17.99 9.91 27.16
CA SER A 621 19.04 9.23 27.93
C SER A 621 19.34 9.92 29.27
N GLU A 622 19.25 11.25 29.34
CA GLU A 622 19.44 12.00 30.58
C GLU A 622 18.31 11.81 31.59
N LEU A 623 17.09 11.56 31.10
CA LEU A 623 15.91 11.36 31.94
C LEU A 623 15.73 9.89 32.35
N GLN A 624 16.55 8.97 31.85
CA GLN A 624 16.68 7.62 32.39
C GLN A 624 17.38 7.69 33.75
N CYS A 625 16.66 7.30 34.79
CA CYS A 625 17.16 7.30 36.16
C CYS A 625 17.91 6.00 36.45
N ASP A 626 19.11 5.88 35.89
CA ASP A 626 20.02 4.80 36.24
C ASP A 626 20.54 5.02 37.67
N GLY A 627 20.22 4.10 38.57
CA GLY A 627 20.74 4.06 39.94
C GLY A 627 22.27 3.89 40.06
N ASN A 628 23.01 3.91 38.94
CA ASN A 628 24.43 3.61 38.86
C ASN A 628 25.30 4.65 38.13
N LYS A 629 24.81 5.87 37.84
CA LYS A 629 25.74 6.98 37.51
C LYS A 629 26.43 7.45 38.79
N ILE A 630 27.42 6.69 39.24
CA ILE A 630 28.46 7.18 40.15
C ILE A 630 29.06 8.42 39.49
N ALA A 631 28.93 9.55 40.18
CA ALA A 631 29.46 10.84 39.78
C ALA A 631 30.92 10.71 39.34
N LYS A 632 31.23 11.11 38.10
CA LYS A 632 32.59 11.53 37.78
C LYS A 632 32.78 12.92 38.39
N GLN A 633 33.61 12.97 39.43
CA GLN A 633 34.23 14.18 39.96
C GLN A 633 35.08 14.88 38.91
#